data_AF-C7RPP7-F1
#
_entry.id   AF-C7RPP7-F1
#
_cell.length_a   1.000
_cell.length_b   1.000
_cell.length_c   1.000
_cell.angle_alpha   90.00
_cell.angle_beta   90.00
_cell.angle_gamma   90.00
#
_symmetry.space_group_name_H-M   'P 1'
#
loop_
_entity.id
_entity.type
_entity.pdbx_description
1 polymer ?
#
loop_
_entity_poly.entity_id
_entity_poly.type
_entity_poly.pdbx_seq_one_letter_code
_entity_poly.pdbx_strand_id
1 'polypeptide(L)'
;MKWTLRRWLVLAGLATGLLACSSMPPDGVGYARSSALPAPPDPPDNPTTPEKAALGKQLFFDKRLSGDGSMACQGCHFRHLGWTDALPLSRKVGGGMNTRHTPTVYNTGYYTAWYWDGRAKTLEGQITAAWKAQIGADPAKATAVIAAVPGYQAGFQKVFGAAPSEENIAKALAAFLRTLNSGEAPWDRYAAGDKTAVSADAAAGAELFTGKAGCAACHRPPLYSDGMFYNVGLEAGKAQPDLGRFAVSKDPADTSAFKTPTLRSVGISGPYFHDGSVASLEEAVRYMAAGGKADPHKSQILIDRKLSEKEIGQLVAFLNTLTSEESFAPPKLP
;
A
#
# COMPACT_ATOMS: atom_id res chain seq x y z
N MET A 1 -55.81 -59.09 46.07
CA MET A 1 -55.98 -58.24 44.87
C MET A 1 -54.59 -57.98 44.31
N LYS A 2 -53.94 -58.76 43.43
CA LYS A 2 -54.32 -59.50 42.21
C LYS A 2 -54.69 -58.59 41.02
N TRP A 3 -53.74 -58.54 40.06
CA TRP A 3 -53.80 -58.15 38.62
C TRP A 3 -53.66 -56.65 38.29
N THR A 4 -52.84 -56.16 37.37
CA THR A 4 -51.91 -56.78 36.39
C THR A 4 -50.95 -55.74 35.82
N LEU A 5 -49.70 -56.15 35.56
CA LEU A 5 -48.70 -55.44 34.74
C LEU A 5 -49.10 -55.42 33.26
N ARG A 6 -48.85 -54.30 32.58
CA ARG A 6 -48.60 -54.30 31.12
C ARG A 6 -47.35 -53.46 30.85
N ARG A 7 -46.25 -54.18 30.57
CA ARG A 7 -44.96 -53.64 30.15
C ARG A 7 -45.07 -53.11 28.72
N TRP A 8 -44.76 -51.84 28.50
CA TRP A 8 -44.36 -51.36 27.18
C TRP A 8 -42.84 -51.22 27.16
N LEU A 9 -42.22 -52.06 26.33
CA LEU A 9 -40.81 -51.94 25.94
C LEU A 9 -40.68 -50.74 25.00
N VAL A 10 -40.08 -49.64 25.47
CA VAL A 10 -39.56 -48.60 24.59
C VAL A 10 -38.09 -48.96 24.32
N LEU A 11 -37.86 -49.49 23.13
CA LEU A 11 -36.55 -49.77 22.58
C LEU A 11 -35.79 -48.47 22.30
N ALA A 12 -34.51 -48.50 22.65
CA ALA A 12 -33.54 -47.43 22.48
C ALA A 12 -33.41 -46.97 21.03
N GLY A 13 -33.33 -45.64 20.86
CA GLY A 13 -32.94 -44.97 19.63
C GLY A 13 -32.18 -43.70 19.95
N LEU A 14 -31.07 -43.82 20.69
CA LEU A 14 -30.08 -42.75 20.79
C LEU A 14 -29.38 -42.65 19.43
N ALA A 15 -29.95 -41.85 18.53
CA ALA A 15 -29.25 -41.38 17.35
C ALA A 15 -28.18 -40.38 17.82
N THR A 16 -27.03 -40.90 18.24
CA THR A 16 -25.79 -40.14 18.33
C THR A 16 -25.42 -39.71 16.92
N GLY A 17 -25.89 -38.53 16.52
CA GLY A 17 -25.33 -37.82 15.39
C GLY A 17 -23.85 -37.65 15.65
N LEU A 18 -23.03 -38.42 14.95
CA LEU A 18 -21.62 -38.15 14.78
C LEU A 18 -21.54 -36.78 14.08
N LEU A 19 -21.50 -35.71 14.88
CA LEU A 19 -20.85 -34.47 14.51
C LEU A 19 -19.40 -34.85 14.23
N ALA A 20 -19.13 -35.23 12.98
CA ALA A 20 -17.80 -35.15 12.43
C ALA A 20 -17.41 -33.67 12.51
N CYS A 21 -16.76 -33.30 13.62
CA CYS A 21 -15.91 -32.13 13.65
C CYS A 21 -14.84 -32.37 12.59
N SER A 22 -15.08 -31.85 11.40
CA SER A 22 -14.06 -31.63 10.40
C SER A 22 -13.07 -30.65 11.02
N SER A 23 -12.12 -31.15 11.81
CA SER A 23 -10.95 -30.40 12.23
C SER A 23 -10.12 -30.17 10.98
N MET A 24 -10.38 -29.05 10.32
CA MET A 24 -9.36 -28.43 9.47
C MET A 24 -8.09 -28.32 10.32
N PRO A 25 -6.93 -28.78 9.83
CA PRO A 25 -5.69 -28.56 10.55
C PRO A 25 -5.53 -27.05 10.74
N PRO A 26 -5.02 -26.58 11.89
CA PRO A 26 -4.70 -25.18 12.06
C PRO A 26 -3.63 -24.84 11.02
N ASP A 27 -3.99 -24.02 10.04
CA ASP A 27 -3.05 -23.47 9.08
C ASP A 27 -1.87 -22.90 9.86
N GLY A 28 -0.69 -23.50 9.66
CA GLY A 28 0.49 -23.22 10.45
C GLY A 28 0.89 -21.77 10.32
N VAL A 29 0.74 -20.98 11.38
CA VAL A 29 1.25 -19.61 11.57
C VAL A 29 1.31 -18.82 10.24
N GLY A 30 0.25 -18.92 9.46
CA GLY A 30 0.05 -18.18 8.24
C GLY A 30 -0.53 -16.85 8.66
N TYR A 31 -0.02 -15.75 8.11
CA TYR A 31 -0.70 -14.47 8.21
C TYR A 31 -2.16 -14.67 7.77
N ALA A 32 -3.11 -14.67 8.72
CA ALA A 32 -4.51 -14.53 8.38
C ALA A 32 -4.64 -13.19 7.66
N ARG A 33 -4.74 -13.23 6.33
CA ARG A 33 -4.83 -12.01 5.55
C ARG A 33 -6.16 -11.35 5.87
N SER A 34 -6.08 -10.28 6.63
CA SER A 34 -7.20 -9.34 6.78
C SER A 34 -7.44 -8.58 5.47
N SER A 35 -6.60 -8.70 4.44
CA SER A 35 -6.79 -7.96 3.18
C SER A 35 -7.84 -8.62 2.28
N ALA A 36 -8.76 -7.81 1.74
CA ALA A 36 -9.64 -8.20 0.63
C ALA A 36 -8.88 -8.33 -0.72
N LEU A 37 -7.60 -7.99 -0.76
CA LEU A 37 -6.75 -8.20 -1.93
C LEU A 37 -6.25 -9.65 -2.01
N PRO A 38 -6.07 -10.20 -3.23
CA PRO A 38 -5.42 -11.50 -3.43
C PRO A 38 -3.96 -11.50 -2.94
N ALA A 39 -3.20 -12.58 -3.13
CA ALA A 39 -1.75 -12.47 -2.91
C ALA A 39 -1.11 -11.48 -3.88
N PRO A 40 -0.19 -10.61 -3.44
CA PRO A 40 0.71 -9.98 -4.39
C PRO A 40 1.52 -11.08 -5.09
N PRO A 41 1.87 -10.89 -6.38
CA PRO A 41 2.76 -11.79 -7.08
C PRO A 41 4.05 -12.04 -6.30
N ASP A 42 4.54 -13.27 -6.35
CA ASP A 42 5.79 -13.66 -5.69
C ASP A 42 6.92 -13.84 -6.72
N PRO A 43 7.84 -12.86 -6.87
CA PRO A 43 9.00 -12.98 -7.74
C PRO A 43 9.82 -14.27 -7.51
N PRO A 44 10.05 -15.10 -8.56
CA PRO A 44 10.81 -16.35 -8.43
C PRO A 44 12.24 -16.18 -7.90
N ASP A 45 12.88 -15.06 -8.22
CA ASP A 45 14.25 -14.71 -7.82
C ASP A 45 14.34 -14.09 -6.41
N ASN A 46 13.20 -13.72 -5.83
CA ASN A 46 13.09 -13.26 -4.46
C ASN A 46 11.72 -13.62 -3.87
N PRO A 47 11.42 -14.88 -3.53
CA PRO A 47 10.13 -15.24 -2.96
C PRO A 47 9.95 -14.66 -1.55
N THR A 48 8.72 -14.35 -1.16
CA THR A 48 8.36 -13.79 0.15
C THR A 48 8.11 -14.91 1.14
N THR A 49 8.95 -15.01 2.17
CA THR A 49 8.70 -15.90 3.31
C THR A 49 8.48 -15.09 4.59
N PRO A 50 7.77 -15.63 5.60
CA PRO A 50 7.58 -14.94 6.88
C PRO A 50 8.90 -14.50 7.52
N GLU A 51 9.93 -15.34 7.47
CA GLU A 51 11.25 -15.05 8.05
C GLU A 51 11.97 -13.94 7.28
N LYS A 52 11.89 -13.95 5.94
CA LYS A 52 12.50 -12.91 5.11
C LYS A 52 11.80 -11.56 5.30
N ALA A 53 10.47 -11.56 5.38
CA ALA A 53 9.70 -10.36 5.66
C ALA A 53 9.95 -9.83 7.08
N ALA A 54 10.12 -10.70 8.08
CA ALA A 54 10.48 -10.28 9.44
C ALA A 54 11.88 -9.63 9.50
N LEU A 55 12.86 -10.21 8.79
CA LEU A 55 14.20 -9.61 8.64
C LEU A 55 14.12 -8.26 7.92
N GLY A 56 13.36 -8.18 6.82
CA GLY A 56 13.11 -6.93 6.10
C GLY A 56 12.43 -5.86 6.96
N LYS A 57 11.50 -6.27 7.84
CA LYS A 57 10.83 -5.36 8.79
C LYS A 57 11.84 -4.77 9.76
N GLN A 58 12.76 -5.57 10.31
CA GLN A 58 13.83 -5.03 11.17
C GLN A 58 14.66 -3.98 10.43
N LEU A 59 15.13 -4.32 9.23
CA LEU A 59 15.94 -3.42 8.39
C LEU A 59 15.20 -2.11 8.05
N PHE A 60 13.91 -2.17 7.75
CA PHE A 60 13.09 -0.99 7.42
C PHE A 60 13.02 0.04 8.56
N PHE A 61 13.15 -0.42 9.81
CA PHE A 61 13.15 0.40 11.03
C PHE A 61 14.56 0.74 11.52
N ASP A 62 15.60 0.22 10.90
CA ASP A 62 16.96 0.33 11.40
C ASP A 62 17.70 1.53 10.83
N LYS A 63 18.02 2.49 11.70
CA LYS A 63 18.74 3.70 11.29
C LYS A 63 20.18 3.44 10.88
N ARG A 64 20.77 2.28 11.26
CA ARG A 64 22.11 1.87 10.85
C ARG A 64 22.26 1.74 9.32
N LEU A 65 21.15 1.68 8.58
CA LEU A 65 21.17 1.72 7.12
C LEU A 65 21.39 3.12 6.54
N SER A 66 21.14 4.20 7.26
CA SER A 66 21.41 5.56 6.74
C SER A 66 22.89 5.91 6.82
N GLY A 67 23.34 6.82 5.96
CA GLY A 67 24.74 7.22 5.89
C GLY A 67 25.31 7.83 7.18
N ASP A 68 24.45 8.45 7.99
CA ASP A 68 24.82 9.14 9.25
C ASP A 68 24.11 8.58 10.49
N GLY A 69 23.33 7.49 10.35
CA GLY A 69 22.58 6.90 11.46
C GLY A 69 21.34 7.70 11.90
N SER A 70 20.93 8.75 11.19
CA SER A 70 19.82 9.63 11.60
C SER A 70 18.44 9.10 11.20
N MET A 71 18.34 8.34 10.10
CA MET A 71 17.09 8.01 9.42
C MET A 71 16.97 6.51 9.10
N ALA A 72 15.75 5.99 9.12
CA ALA A 72 15.40 4.67 8.57
C ALA A 72 14.32 4.85 7.50
N CYS A 73 13.97 3.80 6.75
CA CYS A 73 12.91 3.87 5.74
C CYS A 73 11.56 4.30 6.35
N GLN A 74 11.26 3.79 7.55
CA GLN A 74 10.13 4.22 8.38
C GLN A 74 10.09 5.74 8.66
N GLY A 75 11.22 6.44 8.58
CA GLY A 75 11.34 7.88 8.83
C GLY A 75 10.71 8.77 7.74
N CYS A 76 10.38 8.19 6.58
CA CYS A 76 9.53 8.83 5.56
C CYS A 76 8.21 8.06 5.35
N HIS A 77 8.13 6.81 5.79
CA HIS A 77 6.99 5.94 5.57
C HIS A 77 6.38 5.52 6.91
N PHE A 78 5.54 6.37 7.50
CA PHE A 78 4.91 6.12 8.78
C PHE A 78 3.57 5.41 8.60
N ARG A 79 3.40 4.24 9.24
CA ARG A 79 2.14 3.48 9.16
C ARG A 79 0.90 4.33 9.47
N HIS A 80 0.92 5.13 10.53
CA HIS A 80 -0.24 5.92 10.96
C HIS A 80 -0.58 7.08 10.00
N LEU A 81 0.32 7.41 9.07
CA LEU A 81 0.15 8.42 8.03
C LEU A 81 -0.01 7.75 6.65
N GLY A 82 -0.65 6.59 6.60
CA GLY A 82 -0.86 5.85 5.36
C GLY A 82 0.45 5.42 4.68
N TRP A 83 1.51 5.20 5.45
CA TRP A 83 2.87 4.93 4.96
C TRP A 83 3.50 6.08 4.16
N THR A 84 3.16 7.31 4.51
CA THR A 84 3.81 8.55 4.07
C THR A 84 4.40 9.29 5.29
N ASP A 85 4.89 10.51 5.12
CA ASP A 85 5.39 11.37 6.20
C ASP A 85 4.56 12.64 6.43
N ALA A 86 3.44 12.79 5.72
CA ALA A 86 2.57 13.96 5.80
C ALA A 86 3.28 15.31 5.54
N LEU A 87 4.38 15.29 4.77
CA LEU A 87 5.10 16.49 4.35
C LEU A 87 4.98 16.64 2.84
N PRO A 88 4.78 17.86 2.29
CA PRO A 88 4.76 18.03 0.84
C PRO A 88 5.98 17.44 0.14
N LEU A 89 7.17 17.69 0.71
CA LEU A 89 8.44 17.12 0.30
C LEU A 89 9.25 16.71 1.54
N SER A 90 9.93 15.58 1.47
CA SER A 90 10.74 15.05 2.57
C SER A 90 12.20 15.48 2.45
N ARG A 91 12.86 15.73 3.58
CA ARG A 91 14.29 16.03 3.61
C ARG A 91 15.12 14.75 3.40
N LYS A 92 16.22 14.85 2.66
CA LYS A 92 17.19 13.75 2.51
C LYS A 92 18.22 13.78 3.65
N VAL A 93 18.78 12.62 3.97
CA VAL A 93 20.02 12.53 4.76
C VAL A 93 21.13 13.26 4.03
N GLY A 94 21.94 14.04 4.75
CA GLY A 94 22.97 14.89 4.15
C GLY A 94 22.47 16.24 3.60
N GLY A 95 21.16 16.50 3.62
CA GLY A 95 20.57 17.79 3.25
C GLY A 95 19.85 17.81 1.89
N GLY A 96 19.18 18.92 1.61
CA GLY A 96 18.29 19.07 0.45
C GLY A 96 16.95 18.36 0.61
N MET A 97 16.04 18.63 -0.32
CA MET A 97 14.69 18.05 -0.35
C MET A 97 14.60 16.97 -1.43
N ASN A 98 13.72 16.00 -1.22
CA ASN A 98 13.18 15.21 -2.32
C ASN A 98 12.37 16.12 -3.25
N THR A 99 12.25 15.72 -4.50
CA THR A 99 11.54 16.49 -5.53
C THR A 99 10.06 16.10 -5.63
N ARG A 100 9.63 15.10 -4.86
CA ARG A 100 8.26 14.58 -4.85
C ARG A 100 7.84 14.18 -3.45
N HIS A 101 6.54 14.25 -3.21
CA HIS A 101 5.84 13.73 -2.04
C HIS A 101 6.17 12.25 -1.84
N THR A 102 6.32 11.82 -0.59
CA THR A 102 6.59 10.42 -0.28
C THR A 102 5.38 9.57 -0.65
N PRO A 103 5.49 8.68 -1.66
CA PRO A 103 4.39 7.82 -2.01
C PRO A 103 4.12 6.81 -0.90
N THR A 104 2.86 6.45 -0.68
CA THR A 104 2.54 5.31 0.18
C THR A 104 3.24 4.03 -0.30
N VAL A 105 3.71 3.21 0.62
CA VAL A 105 4.18 1.85 0.32
C VAL A 105 3.09 0.79 0.41
N TYR A 106 1.84 1.18 0.63
CA TYR A 106 0.72 0.25 0.54
C TYR A 106 0.66 -0.44 -0.82
N ASN A 107 0.43 -1.75 -0.79
CA ASN A 107 0.17 -2.58 -1.96
C ASN A 107 1.32 -2.55 -2.99
N THR A 108 2.53 -2.21 -2.56
CA THR A 108 3.67 -2.07 -3.48
C THR A 108 4.06 -3.36 -4.18
N GLY A 109 3.66 -4.50 -3.63
CA GLY A 109 3.86 -5.82 -4.22
C GLY A 109 3.03 -6.12 -5.46
N TYR A 110 1.99 -5.37 -5.76
CA TYR A 110 1.16 -5.58 -6.96
C TYR A 110 1.60 -4.74 -8.16
N TYR A 111 2.49 -3.76 -7.96
CA TYR A 111 2.94 -2.89 -9.04
C TYR A 111 4.09 -3.51 -9.82
N THR A 112 4.19 -3.12 -11.09
CA THR A 112 5.31 -3.46 -11.99
C THR A 112 6.22 -2.27 -12.28
N ALA A 113 5.87 -1.09 -11.77
CA ALA A 113 6.64 0.14 -11.88
C ALA A 113 6.56 0.95 -10.58
N TRP A 114 7.73 1.38 -10.08
CA TRP A 114 7.85 2.13 -8.82
C TRP A 114 8.38 3.55 -9.04
N TYR A 115 8.19 4.41 -8.04
CA TYR A 115 8.17 5.88 -8.10
C TYR A 115 6.94 6.45 -8.83
N TRP A 116 6.71 7.75 -8.64
CA TRP A 116 5.66 8.51 -9.30
C TRP A 116 5.76 8.53 -10.84
N ASP A 117 6.97 8.42 -11.40
CA ASP A 117 7.23 8.35 -12.85
C ASP A 117 7.47 6.93 -13.36
N GLY A 118 7.43 5.93 -12.46
CA GLY A 118 7.62 4.53 -12.82
C GLY A 118 9.02 4.21 -13.34
N ARG A 119 10.05 5.00 -12.98
CA ARG A 119 11.42 4.81 -13.50
C ARG A 119 12.10 3.54 -13.02
N ALA A 120 11.68 3.00 -11.88
CA ALA A 120 12.28 1.79 -11.33
C ALA A 120 11.61 0.54 -11.92
N LYS A 121 12.45 -0.36 -12.45
CA LYS A 121 12.03 -1.62 -13.10
C LYS A 121 11.77 -2.77 -12.12
N THR A 122 12.34 -2.69 -10.92
CA THR A 122 12.18 -3.68 -9.85
C THR A 122 12.03 -2.96 -8.50
N LEU A 123 11.36 -3.62 -7.55
CA LEU A 123 11.21 -3.10 -6.19
C LEU A 123 12.58 -2.98 -5.49
N GLU A 124 13.43 -4.00 -5.63
CA GLU A 124 14.80 -4.02 -5.12
C GLU A 124 15.63 -2.87 -5.71
N GLY A 125 15.50 -2.60 -7.02
CA GLY A 125 16.17 -1.48 -7.67
C GLY A 125 15.69 -0.13 -7.13
N GLN A 126 14.38 0.01 -6.84
CA GLN A 126 13.84 1.20 -6.19
C GLN A 126 14.40 1.38 -4.78
N ILE A 127 14.45 0.30 -3.99
CA ILE A 127 14.99 0.30 -2.62
C ILE A 127 16.45 0.71 -2.64
N THR A 128 17.29 0.11 -3.48
CA THR A 128 18.72 0.45 -3.59
C THR A 128 18.91 1.90 -4.03
N ALA A 129 18.09 2.42 -4.95
CA ALA A 129 18.16 3.80 -5.38
C ALA A 129 17.77 4.78 -4.25
N ALA A 130 16.70 4.49 -3.50
CA ALA A 130 16.31 5.29 -2.33
C ALA A 130 17.35 5.20 -1.20
N TRP A 131 17.94 4.02 -0.99
CA TRP A 131 18.98 3.77 0.00
C TRP A 131 20.19 4.69 -0.23
N LYS A 132 20.62 4.79 -1.49
CA LYS A 132 21.73 5.67 -1.90
C LYS A 132 21.32 7.15 -1.84
N ALA A 133 20.22 7.52 -2.50
CA ALA A 133 19.93 8.91 -2.82
C ALA A 133 19.14 9.67 -1.77
N GLN A 134 18.35 8.99 -0.92
CA GLN A 134 17.43 9.64 0.03
C GLN A 134 17.90 9.49 1.47
N ILE A 135 18.30 8.27 1.86
CA ILE A 135 18.89 8.01 3.19
C ILE A 135 20.43 8.09 3.20
N GLY A 136 21.01 8.55 2.08
CA GLY A 136 22.38 9.05 1.99
C GLY A 136 23.47 8.00 2.25
N ALA A 137 23.15 6.72 2.08
CA ALA A 137 24.07 5.65 2.41
C ALA A 137 25.00 5.30 1.25
N ASP A 138 26.22 4.91 1.59
CA ASP A 138 27.03 4.01 0.77
C ASP A 138 26.62 2.58 1.15
N PRO A 139 25.94 1.82 0.27
CA PRO A 139 25.42 0.51 0.63
C PRO A 139 26.48 -0.48 1.06
N ALA A 140 27.71 -0.40 0.55
CA ALA A 140 28.79 -1.28 0.98
C ALA A 140 29.14 -1.03 2.44
N LYS A 141 29.27 0.24 2.84
CA LYS A 141 29.56 0.64 4.23
C LYS A 141 28.42 0.30 5.16
N ALA A 142 27.18 0.62 4.77
CA ALA A 142 26.01 0.30 5.58
C ALA A 142 25.82 -1.23 5.71
N THR A 143 26.10 -2.00 4.66
CA THR A 143 26.13 -3.47 4.73
C THR A 143 27.18 -3.97 5.72
N ALA A 144 28.38 -3.39 5.75
CA ALA A 144 29.41 -3.76 6.73
C ALA A 144 28.95 -3.48 8.17
N VAL A 145 28.25 -2.36 8.41
CA VAL A 145 27.65 -2.05 9.72
C VAL A 145 26.61 -3.09 10.11
N ILE A 146 25.71 -3.47 9.19
CA ILE A 146 24.72 -4.52 9.43
C ILE A 146 25.38 -5.88 9.68
N ALA A 147 26.43 -6.20 8.92
CA ALA A 147 27.19 -7.43 9.05
C ALA A 147 27.96 -7.53 10.36
N ALA A 148 28.25 -6.42 11.05
CA ALA A 148 28.88 -6.42 12.36
C ALA A 148 27.92 -6.78 13.51
N VAL A 149 26.60 -6.87 13.26
CA VAL A 149 25.58 -7.17 14.28
C VAL A 149 25.31 -8.68 14.30
N PRO A 150 25.60 -9.40 15.40
CA PRO A 150 25.42 -10.86 15.45
C PRO A 150 23.99 -11.34 15.14
N GLY A 151 22.98 -10.59 15.58
CA GLY A 151 21.59 -10.91 15.29
C GLY A 151 21.23 -10.82 13.80
N TYR A 152 21.82 -9.87 13.06
CA TYR A 152 21.65 -9.81 11.61
C TYR A 152 22.43 -10.92 10.91
N GLN A 153 23.66 -11.24 11.32
CA GLN A 153 24.39 -12.37 10.74
C GLN A 153 23.57 -13.67 10.81
N ALA A 154 23.01 -13.97 11.99
CA ALA A 154 22.14 -15.14 12.18
C ALA A 154 20.87 -15.07 11.33
N GLY A 155 20.23 -13.90 11.25
CA GLY A 155 19.03 -13.69 10.42
C GLY A 155 19.29 -13.91 8.92
N PHE A 156 20.37 -13.34 8.39
CA PHE A 156 20.76 -13.52 7.00
C PHE A 156 21.20 -14.95 6.69
N GLN A 157 21.95 -15.60 7.59
CA GLN A 157 22.31 -17.01 7.42
C GLN A 157 21.06 -17.90 7.38
N LYS A 158 20.06 -17.64 8.23
CA LYS A 158 18.80 -18.39 8.25
C LYS A 158 17.98 -18.21 6.97
N VAL A 159 17.90 -16.98 6.46
CA VAL A 159 16.99 -16.63 5.34
C VAL A 159 17.63 -16.86 3.97
N PHE A 160 18.93 -16.59 3.84
CA PHE A 160 19.65 -16.61 2.56
C PHE A 160 20.80 -17.63 2.53
N GLY A 161 21.12 -18.28 3.64
CA GLY A 161 22.29 -19.17 3.71
C GLY A 161 23.63 -18.44 3.60
N ALA A 162 23.63 -17.12 3.74
CA ALA A 162 24.79 -16.26 3.50
C ALA A 162 24.85 -15.10 4.50
N ALA A 163 26.03 -14.47 4.61
CA ALA A 163 26.20 -13.22 5.34
C ALA A 163 25.41 -12.06 4.67
N PRO A 164 25.18 -10.94 5.38
CA PRO A 164 24.53 -9.78 4.79
C PRO A 164 25.29 -9.26 3.58
N SER A 165 24.55 -8.96 2.50
CA SER A 165 25.04 -8.33 1.28
C SER A 165 24.08 -7.22 0.86
N GLU A 166 24.54 -6.27 0.03
CA GLU A 166 23.68 -5.21 -0.51
C GLU A 166 22.42 -5.77 -1.17
N GLU A 167 22.61 -6.83 -1.97
CA GLU A 167 21.54 -7.53 -2.66
C GLU A 167 20.55 -8.18 -1.68
N ASN A 168 21.04 -8.93 -0.70
CA ASN A 168 20.16 -9.61 0.25
C ASN A 168 19.44 -8.63 1.18
N ILE A 169 20.04 -7.48 1.51
CA ILE A 169 19.37 -6.39 2.23
C ILE A 169 18.21 -5.85 1.41
N ALA A 170 18.44 -5.52 0.13
CA ALA A 170 17.38 -5.05 -0.76
C ALA A 170 16.27 -6.10 -0.94
N LYS A 171 16.63 -7.38 -1.09
CA LYS A 171 15.68 -8.49 -1.19
C LYS A 171 14.85 -8.69 0.08
N ALA A 172 15.46 -8.59 1.27
CA ALA A 172 14.74 -8.67 2.54
C ALA A 172 13.76 -7.51 2.71
N LEU A 173 14.20 -6.28 2.43
CA LEU A 173 13.34 -5.09 2.42
C LEU A 173 12.18 -5.25 1.44
N ALA A 174 12.43 -5.72 0.22
CA ALA A 174 11.39 -5.97 -0.79
C ALA A 174 10.38 -7.03 -0.35
N ALA A 175 10.81 -8.08 0.33
CA ALA A 175 9.92 -9.09 0.91
C ALA A 175 9.00 -8.47 1.98
N PHE A 176 9.55 -7.62 2.88
CA PHE A 176 8.73 -6.90 3.85
C PHE A 176 7.74 -5.94 3.18
N LEU A 177 8.19 -5.14 2.22
CA LEU A 177 7.34 -4.18 1.51
C LEU A 177 6.17 -4.86 0.80
N ARG A 178 6.36 -6.07 0.23
CA ARG A 178 5.26 -6.87 -0.33
C ARG A 178 4.21 -7.32 0.69
N THR A 179 4.54 -7.32 1.99
CA THR A 179 3.57 -7.60 3.06
C THR A 179 2.74 -6.39 3.47
N LEU A 180 3.16 -5.18 3.10
CA LEU A 180 2.47 -3.92 3.45
C LEU A 180 1.23 -3.71 2.57
N ASN A 181 0.27 -4.61 2.70
CA ASN A 181 -1.00 -4.52 2.01
C ASN A 181 -2.01 -3.82 2.91
N SER A 182 -2.88 -3.01 2.31
CA SER A 182 -4.07 -2.53 3.02
C SER A 182 -4.95 -3.73 3.35
N GLY A 183 -5.26 -3.91 4.63
CA GLY A 183 -6.18 -4.88 5.19
C GLY A 183 -7.64 -4.57 4.83
N GLU A 184 -8.55 -5.13 5.61
CA GLU A 184 -9.98 -4.99 5.37
C GLU A 184 -10.40 -3.55 5.68
N ALA A 185 -10.89 -2.85 4.67
CA ALA A 185 -11.48 -1.53 4.85
C ALA A 185 -13.00 -1.65 5.07
N PRO A 186 -13.66 -0.64 5.68
CA PRO A 186 -15.12 -0.59 5.78
C PRO A 186 -15.84 -0.83 4.44
N TRP A 187 -15.28 -0.31 3.34
CA TRP A 187 -15.83 -0.58 2.00
C TRP A 187 -15.75 -2.06 1.58
N ASP A 188 -14.67 -2.75 1.94
CA ASP A 188 -14.52 -4.17 1.62
C ASP A 188 -15.62 -5.01 2.31
N ARG A 189 -15.95 -4.70 3.58
CA ARG A 189 -17.09 -5.30 4.29
C ARG A 189 -18.43 -4.98 3.63
N TYR A 190 -18.62 -3.74 3.20
CA TYR A 190 -19.84 -3.33 2.50
C TYR A 190 -20.04 -4.07 1.17
N ALA A 191 -18.94 -4.24 0.41
CA ALA A 191 -18.91 -5.00 -0.83
C ALA A 191 -19.17 -6.50 -0.59
N ALA A 192 -18.71 -7.04 0.55
CA ALA A 192 -18.96 -8.41 0.99
C ALA A 192 -20.38 -8.65 1.54
N GLY A 193 -21.20 -7.62 1.70
CA GLY A 193 -22.62 -7.72 2.05
C GLY A 193 -23.03 -7.05 3.36
N ASP A 194 -22.08 -6.59 4.18
CA ASP A 194 -22.38 -5.84 5.40
C ASP A 194 -22.80 -4.40 5.07
N LYS A 195 -24.10 -4.20 4.85
CA LYS A 195 -24.67 -2.88 4.51
C LYS A 195 -24.56 -1.84 5.63
N THR A 196 -24.16 -2.24 6.83
CA THR A 196 -23.94 -1.33 7.97
C THR A 196 -22.51 -0.83 8.07
N ALA A 197 -21.57 -1.39 7.29
CA ALA A 197 -20.15 -1.04 7.34
C ALA A 197 -19.84 0.39 6.86
N VAL A 198 -20.74 1.02 6.09
CA VAL A 198 -20.56 2.37 5.56
C VAL A 198 -21.86 3.17 5.63
N SER A 199 -21.77 4.50 5.57
CA SER A 199 -22.94 5.38 5.53
C SER A 199 -23.62 5.37 4.15
N ALA A 200 -24.87 5.85 4.10
CA ALA A 200 -25.59 6.04 2.85
C ALA A 200 -24.85 7.01 1.89
N ASP A 201 -24.19 8.04 2.42
CA ASP A 201 -23.40 8.97 1.62
C ASP A 201 -22.14 8.31 1.03
N ALA A 202 -21.48 7.43 1.77
CA ALA A 202 -20.34 6.67 1.24
C ALA A 202 -20.79 5.67 0.16
N ALA A 203 -21.95 5.02 0.33
CA ALA A 203 -22.52 4.15 -0.71
C ALA A 203 -22.85 4.93 -1.99
N ALA A 204 -23.51 6.10 -1.86
CA ALA A 204 -23.78 7.00 -2.99
C ALA A 204 -22.47 7.51 -3.63
N GLY A 205 -21.44 7.78 -2.82
CA GLY A 205 -20.11 8.15 -3.29
C GLY A 205 -19.46 7.10 -4.18
N ALA A 206 -19.63 5.82 -3.88
CA ALA A 206 -19.12 4.74 -4.71
C ALA A 206 -19.84 4.63 -6.07
N GLU A 207 -21.16 4.87 -6.09
CA GLU A 207 -21.94 4.95 -7.32
C GLU A 207 -21.48 6.13 -8.18
N LEU A 208 -21.23 7.30 -7.58
CA LEU A 208 -20.65 8.44 -8.27
C LEU A 208 -19.25 8.12 -8.82
N PHE A 209 -18.40 7.49 -8.02
CA PHE A 209 -17.02 7.14 -8.35
C PHE A 209 -16.92 6.28 -9.61
N THR A 210 -17.82 5.31 -9.75
CA THR A 210 -17.89 4.40 -10.91
C THR A 210 -18.72 4.96 -12.06
N GLY A 211 -19.71 5.80 -11.77
CA GLY A 211 -20.60 6.44 -12.73
C GLY A 211 -20.18 7.86 -13.07
N LYS A 212 -20.99 8.84 -12.65
CA LYS A 212 -20.92 10.25 -13.08
C LYS A 212 -19.51 10.87 -12.94
N ALA A 213 -18.81 10.60 -11.85
CA ALA A 213 -17.48 11.16 -11.61
C ALA A 213 -16.39 10.51 -12.47
N GLY A 214 -16.60 9.26 -12.91
CA GLY A 214 -15.68 8.54 -13.81
C GLY A 214 -14.31 8.21 -13.21
N CYS A 215 -14.14 8.31 -11.90
CA CYS A 215 -12.86 8.10 -11.21
C CYS A 215 -12.30 6.68 -11.44
N ALA A 216 -13.19 5.69 -11.54
CA ALA A 216 -12.84 4.30 -11.80
C ALA A 216 -12.18 4.05 -13.17
N ALA A 217 -12.17 5.04 -14.07
CA ALA A 217 -11.46 4.93 -15.35
C ALA A 217 -9.95 4.68 -15.16
N CYS A 218 -9.36 5.31 -14.14
CA CYS A 218 -7.95 5.14 -13.76
C CYS A 218 -7.82 4.43 -12.40
N HIS A 219 -8.68 4.74 -11.43
CA HIS A 219 -8.61 4.17 -10.08
C HIS A 219 -9.44 2.89 -9.95
N ARG A 220 -9.01 1.84 -10.65
CA ARG A 220 -9.76 0.58 -10.78
C ARG A 220 -9.65 -0.30 -9.52
N PRO A 221 -10.77 -0.83 -8.99
CA PRO A 221 -10.73 -1.89 -7.99
C PRO A 221 -9.97 -3.13 -8.50
N PRO A 222 -9.38 -3.94 -7.60
CA PRO A 222 -9.45 -3.77 -6.15
C PRO A 222 -8.36 -2.84 -5.61
N LEU A 223 -7.32 -2.48 -6.37
CA LEU A 223 -6.24 -1.60 -5.89
C LEU A 223 -6.61 -0.11 -5.90
N TYR A 224 -7.73 0.25 -6.53
CA TYR A 224 -8.08 1.64 -6.85
C TYR A 224 -6.95 2.36 -7.58
N SER A 225 -6.33 1.65 -8.51
CA SER A 225 -5.25 2.09 -9.38
C SER A 225 -5.15 1.12 -10.55
N ASP A 226 -4.90 1.65 -11.74
CA ASP A 226 -4.54 0.89 -12.93
C ASP A 226 -3.03 0.78 -13.14
N GLY A 227 -2.23 1.45 -12.30
CA GLY A 227 -0.77 1.51 -12.43
C GLY A 227 -0.26 2.27 -13.68
N MET A 228 -1.15 2.91 -14.44
CA MET A 228 -0.82 3.66 -15.65
C MET A 228 -0.42 5.10 -15.35
N PHE A 229 0.02 5.84 -16.36
CA PHE A 229 0.53 7.20 -16.22
C PHE A 229 -0.40 8.20 -16.90
N TYR A 230 -0.76 9.26 -16.18
CA TYR A 230 -1.62 10.31 -16.71
C TYR A 230 -1.13 11.69 -16.27
N ASN A 231 -1.18 12.66 -17.18
CA ASN A 231 -1.05 14.06 -16.85
C ASN A 231 -2.42 14.59 -16.40
N VAL A 232 -2.46 15.13 -15.17
CA VAL A 232 -3.68 15.67 -14.54
C VAL A 232 -3.73 17.21 -14.55
N GLY A 233 -2.85 17.86 -15.31
CA GLY A 233 -2.71 19.31 -15.43
C GLY A 233 -2.03 19.99 -14.24
N LEU A 234 -1.49 19.23 -13.28
CA LEU A 234 -0.96 19.81 -12.03
C LEU A 234 0.25 20.73 -12.28
N GLU A 235 1.06 20.38 -13.27
CA GLU A 235 2.27 21.11 -13.65
C GLU A 235 2.00 22.32 -14.56
N ALA A 236 0.76 22.49 -15.03
CA ALA A 236 0.40 23.55 -15.95
C ALA A 236 0.69 24.94 -15.34
N GLY A 237 1.45 25.75 -16.07
CA GLY A 237 1.80 27.12 -15.70
C GLY A 237 2.90 27.24 -14.63
N LYS A 238 3.50 26.13 -14.17
CA LYS A 238 4.68 26.20 -13.30
C LYS A 238 5.90 26.67 -14.08
N ALA A 239 6.75 27.47 -13.45
CA ALA A 239 8.00 27.95 -14.06
C ALA A 239 8.98 26.80 -14.38
N GLN A 240 8.97 25.74 -13.58
CA GLN A 240 9.76 24.53 -13.75
C GLN A 240 8.85 23.31 -13.54
N PRO A 241 8.11 22.87 -14.58
CA PRO A 241 7.22 21.74 -14.47
C PRO A 241 8.00 20.43 -14.29
N ASP A 242 7.55 19.55 -13.41
CA ASP A 242 8.07 18.19 -13.31
C ASP A 242 7.64 17.41 -14.56
N LEU A 243 8.64 16.96 -15.33
CA LEU A 243 8.43 16.22 -16.57
C LEU A 243 7.79 14.84 -16.35
N GLY A 244 7.77 14.33 -15.11
CA GLY A 244 7.12 13.08 -14.78
C GLY A 244 7.65 11.91 -15.59
N ARG A 245 6.74 11.15 -16.19
CA ARG A 245 7.02 9.96 -17.00
C ARG A 245 7.86 10.26 -18.24
N PHE A 246 7.72 11.44 -18.86
CA PHE A 246 8.54 11.84 -20.01
C PHE A 246 10.04 11.78 -19.72
N ALA A 247 10.47 12.05 -18.47
CA ALA A 247 11.87 11.92 -18.08
C ALA A 247 12.42 10.49 -18.29
N VAL A 248 11.54 9.49 -18.27
CA VAL A 248 11.82 8.06 -18.44
C VAL A 248 11.55 7.60 -19.88
N SER A 249 10.36 7.86 -20.42
CA SER A 249 9.92 7.30 -21.70
C SER A 249 10.38 8.09 -22.92
N LYS A 250 10.64 9.39 -22.77
CA LYS A 250 10.91 10.35 -23.86
C LYS A 250 9.78 10.50 -24.88
N ASP A 251 8.58 9.99 -24.58
CA ASP A 251 7.39 10.20 -25.40
C ASP A 251 6.70 11.52 -25.00
N PRO A 252 6.56 12.50 -25.90
CA PRO A 252 5.87 13.77 -25.59
C PRO A 252 4.48 13.59 -24.97
N ALA A 253 3.75 12.51 -25.28
CA ALA A 253 2.46 12.21 -24.66
C ALA A 253 2.54 11.94 -23.15
N ASP A 254 3.71 11.56 -22.64
CA ASP A 254 3.98 11.32 -21.22
C ASP A 254 4.45 12.58 -20.46
N THR A 255 4.44 13.75 -21.09
CA THR A 255 4.86 15.01 -20.46
C THR A 255 4.02 15.28 -19.21
N SER A 256 4.70 15.38 -18.07
CA SER A 256 4.08 15.59 -16.75
C SER A 256 3.01 14.54 -16.40
N ALA A 257 3.14 13.34 -16.96
CA ALA A 257 2.31 12.21 -16.58
C ALA A 257 2.89 11.48 -15.36
N PHE A 258 2.03 11.06 -14.44
CA PHE A 258 2.42 10.36 -13.23
C PHE A 258 1.57 9.11 -13.02
N LYS A 259 2.16 8.13 -12.35
CA LYS A 259 1.51 6.86 -12.02
C LYS A 259 0.26 7.12 -11.20
N THR A 260 -0.86 6.52 -11.57
CA THR A 260 -2.09 6.50 -10.76
C THR A 260 -1.78 5.87 -9.40
N PRO A 261 -1.79 6.63 -8.28
CA PRO A 261 -1.57 6.05 -6.96
C PRO A 261 -2.78 5.19 -6.55
N THR A 262 -2.58 4.23 -5.64
CA THR A 262 -3.70 3.55 -5.00
C THR A 262 -4.50 4.53 -4.15
N LEU A 263 -5.83 4.39 -4.15
CA LEU A 263 -6.69 5.10 -3.21
C LEU A 263 -6.98 4.30 -1.94
N ARG A 264 -6.40 3.10 -1.78
CA ARG A 264 -6.50 2.36 -0.52
C ARG A 264 -5.79 3.14 0.58
N SER A 265 -6.49 3.37 1.68
CA SER A 265 -6.05 4.22 2.79
C SER A 265 -5.66 5.65 2.40
N VAL A 266 -6.28 6.19 1.34
CA VAL A 266 -6.01 7.56 0.88
C VAL A 266 -6.36 8.61 1.92
N GLY A 267 -7.38 8.37 2.74
CA GLY A 267 -7.88 9.30 3.77
C GLY A 267 -6.87 9.67 4.84
N ILE A 268 -5.76 8.94 4.95
CA ILE A 268 -4.70 9.18 5.96
C ILE A 268 -3.31 9.43 5.35
N SER A 269 -3.24 9.65 4.03
CA SER A 269 -1.97 9.73 3.27
C SER A 269 -1.67 11.10 2.67
N GLY A 270 -2.38 12.13 3.13
CA GLY A 270 -2.14 13.51 2.71
C GLY A 270 -0.75 14.01 3.14
N PRO A 271 -0.25 15.10 2.54
CA PRO A 271 -0.87 15.87 1.46
C PRO A 271 -0.89 15.09 0.13
N TYR A 272 -1.63 15.61 -0.86
CA TYR A 272 -2.01 14.88 -2.06
C TYR A 272 -1.21 15.34 -3.28
N PHE A 273 -1.22 14.47 -4.30
CA PHE A 273 -0.43 14.54 -5.53
C PHE A 273 1.07 14.32 -5.36
N HIS A 274 1.79 14.26 -6.49
CA HIS A 274 3.21 13.92 -6.52
C HIS A 274 4.11 14.99 -5.91
N ASP A 275 3.62 16.23 -5.76
CA ASP A 275 4.34 17.36 -5.18
C ASP A 275 3.80 17.77 -3.79
N GLY A 276 2.76 17.08 -3.30
CA GLY A 276 2.14 17.36 -2.01
C GLY A 276 1.52 18.75 -1.91
N SER A 277 1.15 19.37 -3.05
CA SER A 277 0.64 20.75 -3.11
C SER A 277 -0.78 20.93 -2.59
N VAL A 278 -1.52 19.84 -2.39
CA VAL A 278 -2.92 19.87 -1.97
C VAL A 278 -3.06 19.28 -0.57
N ALA A 279 -3.60 20.05 0.38
CA ALA A 279 -3.55 19.71 1.79
C ALA A 279 -4.64 18.69 2.20
N SER A 280 -5.81 18.73 1.57
CA SER A 280 -6.96 17.92 1.98
C SER A 280 -7.47 16.98 0.89
N LEU A 281 -8.09 15.86 1.31
CA LEU A 281 -8.68 14.88 0.40
C LEU A 281 -9.79 15.52 -0.42
N GLU A 282 -10.57 16.40 0.22
CA GLU A 282 -11.66 17.12 -0.42
C GLU A 282 -11.17 18.03 -1.55
N GLU A 283 -10.11 18.81 -1.32
CA GLU A 283 -9.50 19.64 -2.38
C GLU A 283 -8.93 18.78 -3.51
N ALA A 284 -8.33 17.63 -3.20
CA ALA A 284 -7.84 16.70 -4.21
C ALA A 284 -8.99 16.14 -5.07
N VAL A 285 -10.11 15.75 -4.43
CA VAL A 285 -11.33 15.30 -5.13
C VAL A 285 -11.90 16.42 -5.99
N ARG A 286 -11.98 17.65 -5.48
CA ARG A 286 -12.44 18.83 -6.25
C ARG A 286 -11.58 19.09 -7.46
N TYR A 287 -10.25 19.05 -7.30
CA TYR A 287 -9.30 19.24 -8.40
C TYR A 287 -9.52 18.21 -9.51
N MET A 288 -9.64 16.93 -9.14
CA MET A 288 -9.86 15.84 -10.10
C MET A 288 -11.25 15.89 -10.74
N ALA A 289 -12.29 16.22 -9.96
CA ALA A 289 -13.66 16.36 -10.45
C ALA A 289 -13.83 17.55 -11.40
N ALA A 290 -13.06 18.63 -11.22
CA ALA A 290 -12.99 19.76 -12.15
C ALA A 290 -12.18 19.43 -13.43
N GLY A 291 -11.59 18.24 -13.52
CA GLY A 291 -10.82 17.78 -14.67
C GLY A 291 -9.38 18.30 -14.71
N GLY A 292 -8.88 18.97 -13.66
CA GLY A 292 -7.55 19.56 -13.62
C GLY A 292 -7.33 20.75 -14.56
N LYS A 293 -6.18 21.44 -14.43
CA LYS A 293 -5.87 22.65 -15.22
C LYS A 293 -5.69 22.33 -16.71
N ALA A 294 -5.86 23.32 -17.58
CA ALA A 294 -5.59 23.17 -19.00
C ALA A 294 -4.09 22.96 -19.25
N ASP A 295 -3.72 21.85 -19.87
CA ASP A 295 -2.36 21.50 -20.27
C ASP A 295 -2.42 20.77 -21.63
N PRO A 296 -1.54 21.07 -22.61
CA PRO A 296 -1.55 20.42 -23.92
C PRO A 296 -1.42 18.90 -23.89
N HIS A 297 -0.79 18.36 -22.85
CA HIS A 297 -0.56 16.91 -22.68
C HIS A 297 -1.49 16.29 -21.63
N LYS A 298 -2.47 17.04 -21.08
CA LYS A 298 -3.42 16.50 -20.11
C LYS A 298 -4.20 15.32 -20.70
N SER A 299 -4.40 14.28 -19.90
CA SER A 299 -5.27 13.16 -20.26
C SER A 299 -6.67 13.65 -20.64
N GLN A 300 -7.14 13.27 -21.83
CA GLN A 300 -8.47 13.64 -22.34
C GLN A 300 -9.63 13.04 -21.55
N ILE A 301 -9.36 12.02 -20.72
CA ILE A 301 -10.35 11.40 -19.82
C ILE A 301 -10.72 12.36 -18.67
N LEU A 302 -9.85 13.33 -18.35
CA LEU A 302 -10.08 14.33 -17.31
C LEU A 302 -10.84 15.54 -17.86
N ILE A 303 -12.15 15.49 -17.65
CA ILE A 303 -13.09 16.57 -17.96
C ILE A 303 -13.78 17.05 -16.69
N ASP A 304 -14.26 18.29 -16.70
CA ASP A 304 -15.07 18.82 -15.60
C ASP A 304 -16.39 18.04 -15.52
N ARG A 305 -16.55 17.30 -14.43
CA ARG A 305 -17.70 16.43 -14.16
C ARG A 305 -18.93 17.18 -13.65
N LYS A 306 -18.80 18.50 -13.38
CA LYS A 306 -19.87 19.37 -12.87
C LYS A 306 -20.57 18.74 -11.66
N LEU A 307 -19.77 18.21 -10.74
CA LEU A 307 -20.28 17.63 -9.50
C LEU A 307 -20.74 18.76 -8.56
N SER A 308 -21.87 18.55 -7.92
CA SER A 308 -22.36 19.40 -6.84
C SER A 308 -21.54 19.21 -5.56
N GLU A 309 -21.65 20.15 -4.63
CA GLU A 309 -21.03 20.07 -3.30
C GLU A 309 -21.41 18.78 -2.55
N LYS A 310 -22.67 18.35 -2.67
CA LYS A 310 -23.14 17.09 -2.09
C LYS A 310 -22.41 15.89 -2.68
N GLU A 311 -22.28 15.84 -4.01
CA GLU A 311 -21.61 14.74 -4.70
C GLU A 311 -20.10 14.68 -4.36
N ILE A 312 -19.45 15.85 -4.19
CA ILE A 312 -18.07 15.92 -3.70
C ILE A 312 -17.96 15.33 -2.29
N GLY A 313 -18.85 15.75 -1.37
CA GLY A 313 -18.88 15.21 0.00
C GLY A 313 -19.11 13.69 0.04
N GLN A 314 -19.98 13.17 -0.83
CA GLN A 314 -20.23 11.74 -0.96
C GLN A 314 -19.02 10.98 -1.48
N LEU A 315 -18.30 11.52 -2.49
CA LEU A 315 -17.03 10.94 -2.95
C LEU A 315 -15.98 10.92 -1.84
N VAL A 316 -15.83 11.99 -1.07
CA VAL A 316 -14.91 12.04 0.07
C VAL A 316 -15.30 11.01 1.13
N ALA A 317 -16.59 10.89 1.45
CA ALA A 317 -17.11 9.88 2.37
C ALA A 317 -16.73 8.47 1.89
N PHE A 318 -16.95 8.15 0.61
CA PHE A 318 -16.54 6.88 0.01
C PHE A 318 -15.02 6.64 0.13
N LEU A 319 -14.19 7.61 -0.27
CA LEU A 319 -12.73 7.44 -0.24
C LEU A 319 -12.19 7.21 1.18
N ASN A 320 -12.80 7.82 2.20
CA ASN A 320 -12.45 7.54 3.59
C ASN A 320 -12.76 6.08 4.00
N THR A 321 -13.80 5.47 3.45
CA THR A 321 -14.12 4.04 3.69
C THR A 321 -13.13 3.05 3.07
N LEU A 322 -12.19 3.54 2.24
CA LEU A 322 -11.07 2.73 1.72
C LEU A 322 -9.90 2.65 2.71
N THR A 323 -10.00 3.30 3.87
CA THR A 323 -8.97 3.25 4.92
C THR A 323 -9.14 2.02 5.78
N SER A 324 -8.10 1.20 5.80
CA SER A 324 -8.02 -0.01 6.59
C SER A 324 -7.33 0.23 7.94
N GLU A 325 -7.86 -0.41 8.97
CA GLU A 325 -7.37 -0.31 10.35
C GLU A 325 -6.56 -1.55 10.71
N GLU A 326 -5.30 -1.62 10.24
CA GLU A 326 -4.38 -2.65 10.73
C GLU A 326 -3.55 -2.15 11.91
N SER A 327 -3.44 -2.98 12.95
CA SER A 327 -2.44 -2.76 13.98
C SER A 327 -1.04 -3.01 13.42
N PHE A 328 -0.08 -2.18 13.82
CA PHE A 328 1.31 -2.34 13.43
C PHE A 328 2.22 -2.07 14.61
N ALA A 329 2.95 -3.08 15.04
CA ALA A 329 3.99 -2.95 16.05
C ALA A 329 5.37 -2.78 15.39
N PRO A 330 6.18 -1.79 15.80
CA PRO A 330 7.59 -1.74 15.44
C PRO A 330 8.31 -3.04 15.82
N PRO A 331 9.28 -3.51 15.01
CA PRO A 331 10.07 -4.68 15.35
C PRO A 331 11.04 -4.37 16.50
N LYS A 332 11.46 -5.42 17.22
CA LYS A 332 12.69 -5.35 18.03
C LYS A 332 13.89 -5.46 17.10
N LEU A 333 14.78 -4.47 17.14
CA LEU A 333 16.04 -4.49 16.40
C LEU A 333 17.09 -5.36 17.14
N PRO A 334 17.96 -6.08 16.40
CA PRO A 334 19.04 -6.86 16.98
C PRO A 334 20.26 -6.03 17.43
#